data_AF-A0A2V6RLK0-F1
#
_entry.id   AF-A0A2V6RLK0-F1
#
_cell.length_a   1.000
_cell.length_b   1.000
_cell.length_c   1.000
_cell.angle_alpha   90.00
_cell.angle_beta   90.00
_cell.angle_gamma   90.00
#
_symmetry.space_group_name_H-M   'P 1'
#
loop_
_entity.id
_entity.type
_entity.pdbx_description
1 polymer ?
#
loop_
_entity_poly.entity_id
_entity_poly.type
_entity_poly.pdbx_seq_one_letter_code
_entity_poly.pdbx_strand_id
1 'polypeptide(L)' 'MDAPREWRCPASAVAPGQSATFRIQCGSRLVNGFLVNHAGTYHAYVNRCAHAGTPLDTWPN' A
#
# COMPACT_ATOMS: atom_id res chain seq x y z
N MET A 1 8.47 6.87 -17.21
CA MET A 1 8.83 5.65 -16.46
C MET A 1 7.53 4.94 -16.17
N ASP A 2 7.26 3.82 -16.86
CA ASP A 2 6.10 2.98 -16.59
C ASP A 2 6.28 2.38 -15.19
N ALA A 3 5.30 2.55 -14.30
CA ALA A 3 5.37 1.95 -12.97
C ALA A 3 5.23 0.43 -13.09
N PRO A 4 5.85 -0.37 -12.20
CA PRO A 4 5.74 -1.81 -12.31
C PRO A 4 4.28 -2.24 -12.14
N ARG A 5 3.87 -3.30 -12.86
CA ARG A 5 2.52 -3.89 -12.72
C ARG A 5 2.32 -4.62 -11.40
N GLU A 6 3.42 -4.87 -10.69
CA GLU A 6 3.45 -5.58 -9.44
C GLU A 6 4.46 -4.94 -8.49
N TRP A 7 4.21 -5.10 -7.20
CA TRP A 7 5.14 -4.72 -6.16
C TRP A 7 5.33 -5.93 -5.23
N ARG A 8 6.58 -6.16 -4.81
CA ARG A 8 6.94 -7.25 -3.92
C ARG A 8 7.96 -6.75 -2.91
N CYS A 9 7.88 -7.28 -1.70
CA CYS A 9 8.92 -7.19 -0.70
C CYS A 9 8.99 -8.52 0.06
N PRO A 10 10.09 -8.80 0.78
CA PRO A 10 10.10 -9.88 1.76
C PRO A 10 8.99 -9.65 2.78
N ALA A 11 8.26 -10.71 3.17
CA ALA A 11 7.21 -10.61 4.19
C ALA A 11 7.78 -10.08 5.53
N SER A 12 9.03 -10.44 5.85
CA SER A 12 9.76 -9.96 7.02
C SER A 12 10.06 -8.46 7.01
N ALA A 13 10.00 -7.80 5.85
CA ALA A 13 10.19 -6.35 5.76
C ALA A 13 8.98 -5.57 6.30
N VAL A 14 7.83 -6.22 6.50
CA VAL A 14 6.63 -5.64 7.10
C VAL A 14 6.23 -6.48 8.31
N ALA A 15 6.83 -6.16 9.46
CA ALA A 15 6.55 -6.82 10.73
C ALA A 15 5.09 -6.57 11.20
N PRO A 16 4.54 -7.38 12.12
CA PRO A 16 3.23 -7.11 12.71
C PRO A 16 3.16 -5.69 13.30
N GLY A 17 2.07 -4.97 12.99
CA GLY A 17 1.89 -3.56 13.36
C GLY A 17 2.61 -2.57 12.45
N GLN A 18 3.23 -3.02 11.36
CA GLN A 18 3.91 -2.16 10.39
C GLN A 18 3.16 -2.11 9.05
N SER A 19 3.54 -1.12 8.26
CA SER A 19 2.99 -0.89 6.93
C SER A 19 4.10 -0.62 5.91
N ALA A 20 3.79 -0.82 4.64
CA ALA A 20 4.65 -0.46 3.52
C ALA A 20 3.82 0.17 2.41
N THR A 21 4.34 1.22 1.78
CA THR A 21 3.70 1.87 0.63
C THR A 21 4.23 1.28 -0.67
N PHE A 22 3.38 1.28 -1.69
CA PHE A 22 3.73 0.79 -3.01
C PHE A 22 3.04 1.60 -4.10
N ARG A 23 3.56 1.47 -5.31
CA ARG A 23 3.01 2.09 -6.52
C ARG A 23 3.00 1.07 -7.65
N ILE A 24 1.83 0.81 -8.20
CA ILE A 24 1.65 -0.16 -9.29
C ILE A 24 0.84 0.42 -10.45
N GLN A 25 1.11 -0.09 -11.65
CA GLN A 25 0.26 0.14 -12.81
C GLN A 25 -0.90 -0.87 -12.83
N CYS A 26 -2.14 -0.39 -12.72
CA CYS A 26 -3.37 -1.18 -12.78
C CYS A 26 -4.20 -0.76 -14.00
N GLY A 27 -4.10 -1.52 -15.10
CA GLY A 27 -4.67 -1.14 -16.38
C GLY A 27 -4.05 0.17 -16.90
N SER A 28 -4.88 1.17 -17.18
CA SER A 28 -4.44 2.52 -17.56
C SER A 28 -4.14 3.43 -16.36
N ARG A 29 -4.39 2.98 -15.13
CA ARG A 29 -4.29 3.81 -13.93
C ARG A 29 -3.05 3.48 -13.11
N LEU A 30 -2.36 4.53 -12.70
CA LEU A 30 -1.31 4.46 -11.71
C LEU A 30 -1.93 4.51 -10.30
N VAL A 31 -1.71 3.46 -9.50
CA VAL A 31 -2.31 3.30 -8.17
C VAL A 31 -1.21 3.40 -7.11
N ASN A 32 -1.37 4.34 -6.19
CA ASN A 32 -0.64 4.34 -4.93
C ASN A 32 -1.44 3.51 -3.92
N GLY A 33 -0.77 2.59 -3.23
CA GLY A 33 -1.38 1.74 -2.23
C GLY A 33 -0.47 1.57 -1.03
N PHE A 34 -1.01 0.96 0.02
CA PHE A 34 -0.25 0.56 1.19
C PHE A 34 -0.70 -0.81 1.66
N LEU A 35 0.24 -1.56 2.21
CA LEU A 35 0.06 -2.86 2.81
C LEU A 35 0.24 -2.72 4.32
N VAL A 36 -0.64 -3.34 5.10
CA VAL A 36 -0.62 -3.37 6.56
C VAL A 36 -0.48 -4.82 7.01
N ASN A 37 0.44 -5.09 7.93
CA ASN A 37 0.48 -6.35 8.66
C ASN A 37 -0.26 -6.19 9.99
N HIS A 38 -1.53 -6.57 10.03
CA HIS A 38 -2.35 -6.51 11.24
C HIS A 38 -2.39 -7.89 11.91
N ALA A 39 -1.74 -8.01 13.07
CA ALA A 39 -1.67 -9.24 13.86
C ALA A 39 -1.20 -10.48 13.04
N GLY A 40 -0.21 -10.29 12.15
CA GLY A 40 0.31 -11.37 11.29
C GLY A 40 -0.46 -11.56 9.98
N THR A 41 -1.55 -10.83 9.78
CA THR A 41 -2.37 -10.89 8.55
C THR A 41 -2.10 -9.67 7.68
N TYR A 42 -1.81 -9.89 6.40
CA TYR A 42 -1.54 -8.83 5.45
C TYR A 42 -2.82 -8.34 4.76
N HIS A 43 -3.02 -7.03 4.76
CA HIS A 43 -4.12 -6.35 4.07
C HIS A 43 -3.54 -5.26 3.17
N ALA A 44 -4.12 -5.06 1.99
CA ALA A 44 -3.69 -4.01 1.07
C ALA A 44 -4.87 -3.11 0.67
N TYR A 45 -4.60 -1.82 0.59
CA TYR A 45 -5.61 -0.80 0.29
C TYR A 45 -5.09 0.20 -0.74
N VAL A 46 -6.02 0.79 -1.51
CA VAL A 46 -5.71 1.98 -2.31
C VAL A 46 -5.48 3.15 -1.35
N ASN A 47 -4.37 3.85 -1.53
CA ASN A 47 -3.98 4.98 -0.69
C ASN A 47 -4.77 6.25 -1.06
N ARG A 48 -6.09 6.20 -0.88
CA ARG A 48 -7.01 7.31 -1.19
C ARG A 48 -8.28 7.18 -0.38
N CYS A 49 -8.55 8.18 0.46
CA CYS A 49 -9.83 8.30 1.15
C CYS A 49 -10.98 8.47 0.14
N ALA A 50 -12.03 7.66 0.29
CA ALA A 50 -13.19 7.71 -0.59
C ALA A 50 -13.97 9.04 -0.48
N HIS A 51 -13.87 9.71 0.66
CA HIS A 51 -14.55 10.98 0.92
C HIS A 51 -13.78 12.18 0.34
N ALA A 52 -12.59 12.47 0.86
CA ALA A 52 -11.84 13.69 0.55
C ALA A 52 -10.68 13.47 -0.45
N GLY A 53 -10.36 12.22 -0.80
CA GLY A 53 -9.23 11.91 -1.67
C GLY A 53 -7.85 12.03 -1.02
N THR A 54 -7.79 12.38 0.27
CA THR A 54 -6.55 12.43 1.05
C THR A 54 -5.89 11.06 1.18
N PRO A 55 -4.54 10.99 1.24
CA PRO A 55 -3.84 9.73 1.52
C PRO A 55 -4.24 9.18 2.89
N LEU A 56 -4.24 7.85 3.01
CA LEU A 56 -4.62 7.09 4.20
C LEU A 56 -3.41 6.60 4.99
N ASP A 57 -2.21 6.61 4.40
CA ASP A 57 -0.96 6.16 5.04
C ASP A 57 -0.35 7.19 5.99
N THR A 58 -1.01 8.33 6.23
CA THR A 58 -0.46 9.46 7.00
C THR A 58 -0.60 9.34 8.51
N TRP A 59 -1.20 8.25 9.02
CA TRP A 59 -1.26 8.02 10.46
C TRP A 59 0.06 7.41 10.95
N PRO A 60 0.65 7.94 12.04
CA PRO A 60 1.86 7.35 12.60
C PRO A 60 1.55 5.94 13.13
N ASN A 61 2.43 4.98 12.79
CA ASN A 61 2.45 3.64 13.40
C ASN A 61 3.03 3.71 14.83
#